data_AF-A0A3B9AF43-F1
#
_entry.id   AF-A0A3B9AF43-F1
#
_cell.length_a   1.000
_cell.length_b   1.000
_cell.length_c   1.000
_cell.angle_alpha   90.00
_cell.angle_beta   90.00
_cell.angle_gamma   90.00
#
_symmetry.space_group_name_H-M   'P 1'
#
loop_
_entity.id
_entity.type
_entity.pdbx_description
1 polymer ?
#
loop_
_entity_poly.entity_id
_entity_poly.type
_entity_poly.pdbx_seq_one_letter_code
_entity_poly.pdbx_strand_id
1 'polypeptide(L)'
;MSRIQSSVNVRSEAFKENSAHYETLLKPLRERLKEAATGIREKHIERHLARNKMLPRERIDRLIDPNTPFLELSPLAAYGLYNNEVPSAGIVTGIGTICGVQCVIIANDATVKGGSFFHETVKKHVRAQEIAEQNRLPCIYLVDCGGAYLPEQDRVFPDKEHFGNTFYRQCNMSAQGLP
;
A
#
# COMPACT_ATOMS: atom_id res chain seq x y z
N MET A 1 9.74 29.47 -25.35
CA MET A 1 9.22 28.78 -24.15
C MET A 1 8.43 29.78 -23.31
N SER A 2 7.17 29.48 -22.98
CA SER A 2 6.39 30.26 -22.02
C SER A 2 6.92 29.99 -20.61
N ARG A 3 7.69 30.92 -20.06
CA ARG A 3 8.18 30.84 -18.68
C ARG A 3 7.07 31.30 -17.75
N ILE A 4 6.62 30.42 -16.84
CA ILE A 4 5.73 30.80 -15.76
C ILE A 4 6.55 31.66 -14.79
N GLN A 5 6.15 32.92 -14.62
CA GLN A 5 6.69 33.80 -13.58
C GLN A 5 5.75 33.72 -12.38
N SER A 6 6.25 33.20 -11.26
CA SER A 6 5.49 33.18 -10.02
C SER A 6 5.31 34.60 -9.50
N SER A 7 4.07 34.97 -9.20
CA SER A 7 3.72 36.21 -8.49
C SER A 7 3.76 36.06 -6.97
N VAL A 8 4.08 34.86 -6.47
CA VAL A 8 4.13 34.57 -5.02
C VAL A 8 5.37 35.18 -4.39
N ASN A 9 5.18 36.06 -3.41
CA ASN A 9 6.26 36.55 -2.56
C ASN A 9 6.42 35.65 -1.32
N VAL A 10 7.50 34.86 -1.30
CA VAL A 10 7.82 33.90 -0.22
C VAL A 10 8.16 34.56 1.13
N ARG A 11 8.35 35.88 1.16
CA ARG A 11 8.61 36.64 2.40
C ARG A 11 7.37 37.35 2.94
N SER A 12 6.27 37.33 2.20
CA SER A 12 5.02 37.96 2.63
C SER A 12 4.42 37.25 3.85
N GLU A 13 3.65 37.98 4.65
CA GLU A 13 3.02 37.41 5.83
C GLU A 13 2.00 36.32 5.47
N ALA A 14 1.18 36.57 4.43
CA ALA A 14 0.25 35.59 3.90
C ALA A 14 0.93 34.27 3.48
N PHE A 15 2.14 34.33 2.90
CA PHE A 15 2.89 33.12 2.56
C PHE A 15 3.30 32.35 3.82
N LYS A 16 3.79 33.04 4.85
CA LYS A 16 4.20 32.42 6.11
C LYS A 16 3.01 31.81 6.86
N GLU A 17 1.88 32.50 6.92
CA GLU A 17 0.64 31.99 7.52
C GLU A 17 0.15 30.72 6.81
N ASN A 18 0.11 30.75 5.47
CA ASN A 18 -0.26 29.57 4.66
C ASN A 18 0.71 28.41 4.87
N SER A 19 2.01 28.70 4.90
CA SER A 19 3.04 27.68 5.15
C SER A 19 2.90 27.07 6.55
N ALA A 20 2.68 27.90 7.58
CA ALA A 20 2.49 27.44 8.95
C ALA A 20 1.24 26.57 9.07
N HIS A 21 0.12 26.99 8.46
CA HIS A 21 -1.10 26.20 8.40
C HIS A 21 -0.88 24.84 7.72
N TYR A 22 -0.21 24.81 6.56
CA TYR A 22 0.09 23.55 5.88
C TYR A 22 0.98 22.62 6.70
N GLU A 23 1.95 23.14 7.44
CA GLU A 23 2.75 22.31 8.36
C GLU A 23 1.88 21.65 9.45
N THR A 24 0.81 22.31 9.93
CA THR A 24 -0.14 21.69 10.86
C THR A 24 -0.92 20.52 10.26
N LEU A 25 -1.05 20.46 8.92
CA LEU A 25 -1.71 19.35 8.21
C LEU A 25 -0.71 18.25 7.82
N LEU A 26 0.51 18.63 7.43
CA LEU A 26 1.56 17.69 7.03
C LEU A 26 2.09 16.87 8.21
N LYS A 27 2.23 17.49 9.38
CA LYS A 27 2.69 16.79 10.59
C LYS A 27 1.84 15.56 10.94
N PRO A 28 0.51 15.65 11.14
CA PRO A 28 -0.31 14.48 11.44
C PRO A 28 -0.36 13.48 10.29
N LEU A 29 -0.27 13.93 9.04
CA LEU A 29 -0.16 13.01 7.90
C LEU A 29 1.12 12.16 7.99
N ARG A 30 2.28 12.78 8.23
CA ARG A 30 3.56 12.09 8.39
C ARG A 30 3.56 11.13 9.58
N GLU A 31 2.97 11.53 10.70
CA GLU A 31 2.82 10.68 11.89
C GLU A 31 1.97 9.43 11.59
N ARG A 32 0.81 9.60 10.96
CA ARG A 32 -0.06 8.47 10.56
C ARG A 32 0.61 7.54 9.56
N LEU A 33 1.38 8.08 8.61
CA LEU A 33 2.14 7.26 7.66
C LEU A 33 3.23 6.44 8.36
N LYS A 34 3.92 7.05 9.33
CA LYS A 34 4.90 6.35 10.17
C LYS A 34 4.23 5.24 10.97
N GLU A 35 3.12 5.53 11.65
CA GLU A 35 2.32 4.52 12.38
C GLU A 35 1.86 3.39 11.46
N ALA A 36 1.42 3.69 10.24
CA ALA A 36 1.00 2.65 9.30
C ALA A 36 2.17 1.76 8.84
N ALA A 37 3.39 2.31 8.77
CA ALA A 37 4.58 1.58 8.36
C ALA A 37 5.23 0.77 9.50
N THR A 38 5.22 1.30 10.73
CA THR A 38 5.97 0.74 11.87
C THR A 38 5.09 0.30 13.03
N GLY A 39 3.77 0.21 12.84
CA GLY A 39 2.74 0.27 13.88
C GLY A 39 2.88 -0.63 15.12
N ILE A 40 1.97 -0.41 16.08
CA ILE A 40 1.93 -0.96 17.46
C ILE A 40 1.80 -2.50 17.48
N ARG A 41 2.86 -3.21 17.10
CA ARG A 41 2.86 -4.66 16.87
C ARG A 41 4.22 -5.30 17.10
N GLU A 42 5.02 -4.74 17.99
CA GLU A 42 6.39 -5.20 18.29
C GLU A 42 6.43 -6.71 18.53
N LYS A 43 5.54 -7.25 19.36
CA LYS A 43 5.45 -8.71 19.61
C LYS A 43 5.20 -9.56 18.36
N HIS A 44 4.37 -9.07 17.42
CA HIS A 44 4.08 -9.79 16.18
C HIS A 44 5.25 -9.69 15.19
N ILE A 45 5.91 -8.54 15.14
CA ILE A 45 7.13 -8.31 14.35
C ILE A 45 8.26 -9.21 14.87
N GLU A 46 8.52 -9.23 16.18
CA GLU A 46 9.50 -10.10 16.82
C GLU A 46 9.26 -11.58 16.49
N ARG A 47 8.01 -12.05 16.62
CA ARG A 47 7.64 -13.43 16.27
C ARG A 47 7.82 -13.73 14.79
N HIS A 48 7.59 -12.76 13.91
CA HIS A 48 7.81 -12.91 12.47
C HIS A 48 9.29 -12.98 12.13
N LEU A 49 10.11 -12.09 12.70
CA LEU A 49 11.56 -12.06 12.53
C LEU A 49 12.22 -13.32 13.11
N ALA A 50 11.75 -13.83 14.26
CA ALA A 50 12.23 -15.07 14.87
C ALA A 50 12.03 -16.32 13.99
N ARG A 51 11.19 -16.23 12.94
CA ARG A 51 11.01 -17.27 11.92
C ARG A 51 11.93 -17.09 10.71
N ASN A 52 12.92 -16.21 10.80
CA ASN A 52 13.83 -15.83 9.71
C ASN A 52 13.11 -15.26 8.48
N LYS A 53 12.00 -14.53 8.70
CA LYS A 53 11.23 -13.89 7.63
C LYS A 53 11.45 -12.38 7.66
N MET A 54 11.73 -11.80 6.51
CA MET A 54 11.76 -10.34 6.34
C MET A 54 10.35 -9.75 6.45
N LEU A 55 10.24 -8.50 6.90
CA LEU A 55 8.99 -7.73 6.84
C LEU A 55 8.62 -7.39 5.40
N PRO A 56 7.34 -7.12 5.09
CA PRO A 56 6.90 -6.88 3.71
C PRO A 56 7.59 -5.70 3.04
N ARG A 57 7.79 -4.59 3.77
CA ARG A 57 8.53 -3.42 3.25
C ARG A 57 10.00 -3.71 3.01
N GLU A 58 10.63 -4.48 3.90
CA GLU A 58 12.01 -4.93 3.71
C GLU A 58 12.14 -5.84 2.48
N ARG A 59 11.15 -6.72 2.23
CA ARG A 59 11.11 -7.54 1.01
C ARG A 59 11.00 -6.65 -0.23
N ILE A 60 10.15 -5.62 -0.21
CA ILE A 60 10.02 -4.67 -1.30
C ILE A 60 11.34 -3.92 -1.53
N ASP A 61 11.94 -3.38 -0.47
CA ASP A 61 13.22 -2.65 -0.55
C ASP A 61 14.36 -3.51 -1.12
N ARG A 62 14.34 -4.82 -0.85
CA ARG A 62 15.30 -5.79 -1.41
C ARG A 62 14.98 -6.24 -2.83
N LEU A 63 13.70 -6.15 -3.23
CA LEU A 63 13.22 -6.59 -4.53
C LEU A 63 13.43 -5.51 -5.61
N ILE A 64 13.23 -4.25 -5.26
CA ILE A 64 13.36 -3.13 -6.20
C ILE A 64 14.83 -2.82 -6.51
N ASP A 65 15.05 -2.25 -7.69
CA ASP A 65 16.37 -1.84 -8.14
C ASP A 65 16.95 -0.75 -7.22
N PRO A 66 18.25 -0.82 -6.87
CA PRO A 66 18.89 0.18 -6.02
C PRO A 66 18.72 1.61 -6.56
N ASN A 67 18.45 2.55 -5.67
CA ASN A 67 18.23 3.98 -5.98
C ASN A 67 17.04 4.26 -6.91
N THR A 68 16.08 3.34 -7.03
CA THR A 68 14.81 3.60 -7.71
C THR A 68 13.70 3.97 -6.72
N PRO A 69 12.74 4.82 -7.11
CA PRO A 69 11.65 5.19 -6.23
C PRO A 69 10.64 4.05 -6.08
N PHE A 70 10.01 3.99 -4.91
CA PHE A 70 8.80 3.20 -4.68
C PHE A 70 7.63 4.13 -4.41
N LEU A 71 6.61 4.08 -5.27
CA LEU A 71 5.36 4.81 -5.09
C LEU A 71 4.35 3.92 -4.36
N GLU A 72 4.26 4.07 -3.04
CA GLU A 72 3.28 3.33 -2.26
C GLU A 72 1.85 3.82 -2.51
N LEU A 73 0.92 2.87 -2.65
CA LEU A 73 -0.49 3.09 -2.87
C LEU A 73 -1.27 2.87 -1.56
N SER A 74 -2.08 3.86 -1.19
CA SER A 74 -3.01 3.80 -0.05
C SER A 74 -2.38 3.32 1.27
N PRO A 75 -1.28 3.92 1.75
CA PRO A 75 -0.63 3.53 3.01
C PRO A 75 -1.55 3.66 4.25
N LEU A 76 -2.53 4.57 4.19
CA LEU A 76 -3.51 4.78 5.26
C LEU A 76 -4.81 3.98 5.07
N ALA A 77 -4.79 2.93 4.24
CA ALA A 77 -5.95 2.04 4.13
C ALA A 77 -6.32 1.46 5.51
N ALA A 78 -7.63 1.41 5.79
CA ALA A 78 -8.23 1.04 7.08
C ALA A 78 -7.89 1.97 8.27
N TYR A 79 -7.28 3.14 8.05
CA TYR A 79 -7.11 4.13 9.12
C TYR A 79 -8.47 4.62 9.64
N GLY A 80 -8.61 4.67 10.96
CA GLY A 80 -9.86 5.00 11.67
C GLY A 80 -10.85 3.84 11.76
N LEU A 81 -10.55 2.68 11.17
CA LEU A 81 -11.36 1.47 11.22
C LEU A 81 -10.72 0.44 12.15
N TYR A 82 -11.49 -0.53 12.63
CA TYR A 82 -10.99 -1.67 13.42
C TYR A 82 -10.06 -1.27 14.58
N ASN A 83 -10.37 -0.16 15.26
CA ASN A 83 -9.53 0.41 16.33
C ASN A 83 -8.06 0.65 15.92
N ASN A 84 -7.80 0.91 14.64
CA ASN A 84 -6.47 1.05 14.03
C ASN A 84 -5.55 -0.19 14.16
N GLU A 85 -6.12 -1.38 14.41
CA GLU A 85 -5.35 -2.62 14.57
C GLU A 85 -4.96 -3.27 13.23
N VAL A 86 -5.44 -2.71 12.12
CA VAL A 86 -5.21 -3.21 10.75
C VAL A 86 -4.54 -2.14 9.88
N PRO A 87 -3.36 -1.62 10.26
CA PRO A 87 -2.72 -0.54 9.50
C PRO A 87 -2.40 -1.00 8.08
N SER A 88 -2.49 -0.04 7.14
CA SER A 88 -2.34 -0.27 5.70
C SER A 88 -3.27 -1.36 5.13
N ALA A 89 -4.35 -1.69 5.85
CA ALA A 89 -5.23 -2.83 5.59
C ALA A 89 -4.51 -4.18 5.49
N GLY A 90 -3.38 -4.36 6.19
CA GLY A 90 -2.63 -5.62 6.20
C GLY A 90 -1.91 -5.98 4.89
N ILE A 91 -1.78 -5.02 3.97
CA ILE A 91 -1.16 -5.23 2.67
C ILE A 91 -0.42 -3.97 2.21
N VAL A 92 0.82 -4.13 1.78
CA VAL A 92 1.61 -3.06 1.17
C VAL A 92 1.51 -3.21 -0.34
N THR A 93 1.06 -2.16 -1.02
CA THR A 93 0.91 -2.14 -2.48
C THR A 93 1.62 -0.92 -3.03
N GLY A 94 2.27 -1.03 -4.18
CA GLY A 94 2.91 0.12 -4.81
C GLY A 94 3.54 -0.19 -6.15
N ILE A 95 4.15 0.82 -6.75
CA ILE A 95 4.88 0.71 -8.01
C ILE A 95 6.36 0.88 -7.73
N GLY A 96 7.17 -0.11 -8.12
CA GLY A 96 8.63 -0.10 -8.00
C GLY A 96 9.29 -0.50 -9.32
N THR A 97 10.59 -0.25 -9.44
CA THR A 97 11.36 -0.69 -10.63
C THR A 97 12.11 -1.98 -10.29
N ILE A 98 11.99 -3.00 -11.14
CA ILE A 98 12.64 -4.31 -10.96
C ILE A 98 13.27 -4.69 -12.29
N CYS A 99 14.59 -4.85 -12.31
CA CYS A 99 15.37 -5.11 -13.52
C CYS A 99 15.04 -4.11 -14.65
N GLY A 100 14.89 -2.83 -14.32
CA GLY A 100 14.55 -1.75 -15.24
C GLY A 100 13.08 -1.65 -15.65
N VAL A 101 12.21 -2.52 -15.12
CA VAL A 101 10.78 -2.55 -15.46
C VAL A 101 9.93 -2.04 -14.30
N GLN A 102 8.98 -1.15 -14.58
CA GLN A 102 8.02 -0.70 -13.57
C GLN A 102 6.97 -1.79 -13.33
N CYS A 103 6.88 -2.26 -12.09
CA CYS A 103 5.97 -3.33 -11.68
C CYS A 103 5.07 -2.86 -10.54
N VAL A 104 3.82 -3.31 -10.55
CA VAL A 104 2.96 -3.25 -9.36
C VAL A 104 3.36 -4.38 -8.43
N ILE A 105 3.69 -4.05 -7.19
CA ILE A 105 4.06 -5.01 -6.14
C ILE A 105 2.94 -5.04 -5.10
N ILE A 106 2.50 -6.24 -4.74
CA ILE A 106 1.44 -6.51 -3.76
C ILE A 106 1.99 -7.47 -2.71
N ALA A 107 2.26 -6.96 -1.50
CA ALA A 107 2.91 -7.72 -0.44
C ALA A 107 2.03 -7.80 0.81
N ASN A 108 1.66 -9.00 1.22
CA ASN A 108 0.87 -9.20 2.44
C ASN A 108 1.73 -9.00 3.69
N ASP A 109 1.14 -8.41 4.72
CA ASP A 109 1.79 -8.23 6.01
C ASP A 109 1.24 -9.23 7.04
N ALA A 110 1.96 -10.35 7.19
CA ALA A 110 1.64 -11.41 8.14
C ALA A 110 1.65 -10.96 9.60
N THR A 111 2.25 -9.79 9.92
CA THR A 111 2.24 -9.23 11.27
C THR A 111 0.89 -8.56 11.61
N VAL A 112 0.03 -8.32 10.62
CA VAL A 112 -1.29 -7.72 10.80
C VAL A 112 -2.35 -8.81 10.88
N LYS A 113 -2.82 -9.13 12.08
CA LYS A 113 -3.87 -10.16 12.26
C LYS A 113 -3.57 -11.47 11.50
N GLY A 114 -2.29 -11.85 11.44
CA GLY A 114 -1.82 -13.05 10.72
C GLY A 114 -1.88 -12.95 9.18
N GLY A 115 -1.97 -11.75 8.62
CA GLY A 115 -2.17 -11.53 7.18
C GLY A 115 -3.59 -11.87 6.72
N SER A 116 -4.58 -11.76 7.61
CA SER A 116 -5.99 -12.02 7.26
C SER A 116 -6.53 -10.94 6.33
N PHE A 117 -7.33 -11.33 5.33
CA PHE A 117 -8.00 -10.42 4.42
C PHE A 117 -9.27 -9.85 5.06
N PHE A 118 -9.21 -8.57 5.40
CA PHE A 118 -10.37 -7.73 5.72
C PHE A 118 -11.00 -7.21 4.43
N HIS A 119 -12.19 -6.61 4.53
CA HIS A 119 -12.85 -5.98 3.39
C HIS A 119 -11.94 -4.97 2.67
N GLU A 120 -11.23 -4.14 3.44
CA GLU A 120 -10.31 -3.12 2.93
C GLU A 120 -9.05 -3.74 2.34
N THR A 121 -8.62 -4.92 2.83
CA THR A 121 -7.50 -5.67 2.25
C THR A 121 -7.86 -6.10 0.83
N VAL A 122 -9.05 -6.68 0.64
CA VAL A 122 -9.56 -7.08 -0.69
C VAL A 122 -9.65 -5.87 -1.60
N LYS A 123 -10.30 -4.79 -1.13
CA LYS A 123 -10.48 -3.56 -1.91
C LYS A 123 -9.15 -2.95 -2.35
N LYS A 124 -8.16 -2.90 -1.46
CA LYS A 124 -6.81 -2.41 -1.76
C LYS A 124 -6.07 -3.30 -2.74
N HIS A 125 -6.20 -4.62 -2.61
CA HIS A 125 -5.61 -5.59 -3.55
C HIS A 125 -6.21 -5.42 -4.97
N VAL A 126 -7.54 -5.42 -5.08
CA VAL A 126 -8.25 -5.21 -6.34
C VAL A 126 -7.86 -3.88 -6.97
N ARG A 127 -7.75 -2.81 -6.18
CA ARG A 127 -7.32 -1.50 -6.67
C ARG A 127 -5.89 -1.51 -7.22
N ALA A 128 -4.97 -2.24 -6.60
CA ALA A 128 -3.61 -2.37 -7.12
C ALA A 128 -3.58 -3.10 -8.47
N GLN A 129 -4.37 -4.17 -8.62
CA GLN A 129 -4.51 -4.88 -9.90
C GLN A 129 -5.19 -4.01 -10.97
N GLU A 130 -6.19 -3.22 -10.60
CA GLU A 130 -6.83 -2.28 -11.53
C GLU A 130 -5.81 -1.26 -12.07
N ILE A 131 -4.94 -0.72 -11.20
CA ILE A 131 -3.84 0.17 -11.61
C ILE A 131 -2.88 -0.57 -12.54
N ALA A 132 -2.53 -1.82 -12.22
CA ALA A 132 -1.65 -2.63 -13.06
C ALA A 132 -2.23 -2.85 -14.47
N GLU A 133 -3.51 -3.24 -14.54
CA GLU A 133 -4.24 -3.47 -15.79
C GLU A 133 -4.33 -2.19 -16.63
N GLN A 134 -4.78 -1.07 -16.02
CA GLN A 134 -4.97 0.21 -16.72
C GLN A 134 -3.67 0.81 -17.27
N ASN A 135 -2.54 0.54 -16.60
CA ASN A 135 -1.24 1.09 -16.97
C ASN A 135 -0.30 0.07 -17.62
N ARG A 136 -0.80 -1.15 -17.88
CA ARG A 136 -0.02 -2.27 -18.44
C ARG A 136 1.27 -2.57 -17.67
N LEU A 137 1.18 -2.60 -16.35
CA LEU A 137 2.32 -2.90 -15.47
C LEU A 137 2.31 -4.38 -15.06
N PRO A 138 3.45 -5.08 -15.13
CA PRO A 138 3.60 -6.41 -14.54
C PRO A 138 3.26 -6.44 -13.05
N CYS A 139 2.75 -7.58 -12.57
CA CYS A 139 2.37 -7.76 -11.17
C CYS A 139 3.29 -8.73 -10.43
N ILE A 140 3.80 -8.32 -9.27
CA ILE A 140 4.53 -9.21 -8.36
C ILE A 140 3.78 -9.32 -7.03
N TYR A 141 3.32 -10.54 -6.74
CA TYR A 141 2.59 -10.87 -5.51
C TYR A 141 3.54 -11.52 -4.50
N LEU A 142 3.87 -10.82 -3.41
CA LEU A 142 4.62 -11.36 -2.27
C LEU A 142 3.63 -11.92 -1.24
N VAL A 143 3.11 -13.12 -1.54
CA VAL A 143 2.01 -13.74 -0.80
C VAL A 143 2.49 -14.27 0.56
N ASP A 144 1.84 -13.80 1.63
CA ASP A 144 2.12 -14.21 3.01
C ASP A 144 0.88 -13.92 3.89
N CYS A 145 -0.22 -14.61 3.59
CA CYS A 145 -1.53 -14.37 4.21
C CYS A 145 -2.09 -15.61 4.91
N GLY A 146 -2.91 -15.38 5.95
CA GLY A 146 -3.53 -16.43 6.76
C GLY A 146 -4.93 -16.87 6.30
N GLY A 147 -5.52 -16.20 5.31
CA GLY A 147 -6.88 -16.45 4.81
C GLY A 147 -7.81 -15.23 4.95
N ALA A 148 -9.11 -15.45 4.84
CA ALA A 148 -10.12 -14.39 5.01
C ALA A 148 -10.41 -14.12 6.50
N TYR A 149 -10.74 -12.87 6.84
CA TYR A 149 -11.24 -12.54 8.16
C TYR A 149 -12.69 -13.05 8.32
N LEU A 150 -12.82 -14.25 8.89
CA LEU A 150 -14.10 -14.98 8.97
C LEU A 150 -15.28 -14.21 9.58
N PRO A 151 -15.11 -13.37 10.62
CA PRO A 151 -16.22 -12.61 11.18
C PRO A 151 -16.88 -11.63 10.19
N GLU A 152 -16.18 -11.23 9.12
CA GLU A 152 -16.71 -10.37 8.04
C GLU A 152 -16.69 -11.07 6.67
N GLN A 153 -16.81 -12.40 6.65
CA GLN A 153 -16.73 -13.18 5.42
C GLN A 153 -17.74 -12.74 4.34
N ASP A 154 -18.91 -12.24 4.74
CA ASP A 154 -19.98 -11.74 3.86
C ASP A 154 -19.55 -10.48 3.11
N ARG A 155 -18.60 -9.72 3.66
CA ARG A 155 -17.99 -8.54 3.04
C ARG A 155 -16.68 -8.85 2.31
N VAL A 156 -16.21 -10.09 2.38
CA VAL A 156 -14.91 -10.52 1.84
C VAL A 156 -15.06 -11.54 0.72
N PHE A 157 -16.15 -12.31 0.68
CA PHE A 157 -16.29 -13.47 -0.22
C PHE A 157 -17.33 -13.33 -1.35
N PRO A 158 -18.62 -13.03 -1.08
CA PRO A 158 -19.70 -13.39 -2.04
C PRO A 158 -19.90 -12.48 -3.25
N ASP A 159 -19.51 -11.20 -3.20
CA ASP A 159 -19.85 -10.23 -4.25
C ASP A 159 -18.80 -10.16 -5.37
N LYS A 160 -19.15 -9.58 -6.52
CA LYS A 160 -18.29 -9.48 -7.70
C LYS A 160 -16.95 -8.77 -7.44
N GLU A 161 -16.93 -7.81 -6.51
CA GLU A 161 -15.72 -7.04 -6.16
C GLU A 161 -14.96 -7.66 -4.96
N HIS A 162 -15.42 -8.81 -4.46
CA HIS A 162 -14.82 -9.49 -3.31
C HIS A 162 -13.62 -10.36 -3.74
N PHE A 163 -13.11 -11.19 -2.83
CA PHE A 163 -11.82 -11.88 -2.95
C PHE A 163 -11.63 -12.63 -4.29
N GLY A 164 -12.70 -13.25 -4.82
CA GLY A 164 -12.67 -13.95 -6.11
C GLY A 164 -12.29 -13.07 -7.31
N ASN A 165 -12.55 -11.76 -7.25
CA ASN A 165 -12.18 -10.80 -8.29
C ASN A 165 -10.67 -10.75 -8.53
N THR A 166 -9.86 -11.02 -7.50
CA THR A 166 -8.40 -11.00 -7.63
C THR A 166 -7.90 -12.07 -8.60
N PHE A 167 -8.51 -13.25 -8.61
CA PHE A 167 -8.21 -14.32 -9.56
C PHE A 167 -8.74 -14.01 -10.97
N TYR A 168 -9.96 -13.47 -11.06
CA TYR A 168 -10.53 -13.03 -12.33
C TYR A 168 -9.61 -12.03 -13.05
N ARG A 169 -9.10 -11.03 -12.32
CA ARG A 169 -8.15 -10.06 -12.84
C ARG A 169 -6.81 -10.67 -13.22
N GLN A 170 -6.25 -11.57 -12.41
CA GLN A 170 -5.01 -12.29 -12.75
C GLN A 170 -5.14 -13.04 -14.08
N CYS A 171 -6.22 -13.80 -14.28
CA CYS A 171 -6.46 -14.53 -15.51
C CYS A 171 -6.59 -13.60 -16.72
N ASN A 172 -7.32 -12.49 -16.59
CA ASN A 172 -7.50 -11.54 -17.69
C ASN A 172 -6.22 -10.76 -18.01
N MET A 173 -5.48 -10.29 -17.01
CA MET A 173 -4.19 -9.63 -17.22
C MET A 173 -3.21 -10.56 -17.92
N SER A 174 -3.14 -11.83 -17.49
CA SER A 174 -2.32 -12.85 -18.13
C SER A 174 -2.72 -13.06 -19.60
N ALA A 175 -4.01 -13.17 -19.90
CA ALA A 175 -4.52 -13.29 -21.27
C ALA A 175 -4.21 -12.07 -22.16
N GLN A 176 -4.07 -10.88 -21.56
CA GLN A 176 -3.66 -9.64 -22.25
C GLN A 176 -2.13 -9.52 -22.41
N GLY A 177 -1.37 -10.51 -21.97
CA GLY A 177 0.10 -10.52 -22.02
C GLY A 177 0.76 -9.66 -20.94
N LEU A 178 0.07 -9.40 -19.82
CA LEU A 178 0.65 -8.74 -18.64
C LEU A 178 1.16 -9.82 -17.67
N PRO A 179 2.48 -9.93 -17.47
CA PRO A 179 3.07 -10.93 -16.59
C PRO A 179 2.84 -10.64 -15.10
#